data_AF-A0AAX3THW5-F1
#
_entry.id   AF-A0AAX3THW5-F1
#
_cell.length_a   1.000
_cell.length_b   1.000
_cell.length_c   1.000
_cell.angle_alpha   90.00
_cell.angle_beta   90.00
_cell.angle_gamma   90.00
#
_symmetry.space_group_name_H-M   'P 1'
#
loop_
_entity.id
_entity.type
_entity.pdbx_description
1 polymer ?
#
loop_
_entity_poly.entity_id
_entity_poly.type
_entity_poly.pdbx_seq_one_letter_code
_entity_poly.pdbx_strand_id
1 'polypeptide(L)'
;MKKLMTNLKKAKVKAFTLVEMLVVLLIISVLLLLFVPNLTKQKDAVDDKGKAAVVKVVESQAELYRLDKNDDASLSKLQADGRITAEQAKAYKDYHAKQKTSQTVAD
;
A
#
# COMPACT_ATOMS: atom_id res chain seq x y z
N MET A 1 35.34 -28.87 -56.62
CA MET A 1 34.89 -29.39 -55.30
C MET A 1 34.42 -28.31 -54.30
N LYS A 2 34.10 -27.07 -54.69
CA LYS A 2 33.65 -26.01 -53.74
C LYS A 2 32.12 -25.77 -53.71
N LYS A 3 31.33 -26.50 -54.50
CA LYS A 3 29.89 -26.23 -54.68
C LYS A 3 28.96 -27.02 -53.75
N LEU A 4 29.51 -27.92 -52.93
CA LEU A 4 28.72 -28.77 -52.02
C LEU A 4 28.66 -28.24 -50.58
N MET A 5 29.56 -27.32 -50.18
CA MET A 5 29.64 -26.78 -48.82
C MET A 5 28.80 -25.50 -48.59
N THR A 6 27.97 -25.08 -49.54
CA THR A 6 27.16 -23.85 -49.44
C THR A 6 25.74 -24.06 -48.94
N ASN A 7 25.25 -25.31 -48.83
CA ASN A 7 23.86 -25.59 -48.44
C ASN A 7 23.68 -25.97 -46.96
N LEU A 8 24.75 -26.06 -46.17
CA LEU A 8 24.68 -26.44 -44.73
C LEU A 8 24.63 -25.25 -43.76
N LYS A 9 24.56 -23.99 -44.23
CA LYS A 9 24.70 -22.80 -43.38
C LYS A 9 23.42 -22.03 -43.04
N LYS A 10 22.21 -22.60 -43.20
CA LYS A 10 20.97 -21.90 -42.82
C LYS A 10 19.88 -22.80 -42.22
N ALA A 11 20.18 -23.54 -41.16
CA ALA A 11 19.13 -23.91 -40.22
C ALA A 11 18.82 -22.69 -39.34
N LYS A 12 18.02 -21.74 -39.85
CA LYS A 12 17.45 -20.68 -39.01
C LYS A 12 16.43 -21.33 -38.08
N VAL A 13 16.84 -21.68 -36.86
CA VAL A 13 15.92 -22.08 -35.80
C VAL A 13 15.06 -20.86 -35.48
N LYS A 14 13.74 -20.99 -35.55
CA LYS A 14 12.82 -19.89 -35.23
C LYS A 14 12.84 -19.68 -33.71
N ALA A 15 13.63 -18.74 -33.21
CA ALA A 15 13.71 -18.33 -31.79
C ALA A 15 12.50 -17.46 -31.36
N PHE A 16 11.30 -17.83 -31.81
CA PHE A 16 10.05 -17.14 -31.48
C PHE A 16 8.90 -18.12 -31.63
N THR A 17 9.04 -19.28 -30.99
CA THR A 17 7.96 -20.28 -30.98
C THR A 17 6.95 -19.97 -29.87
N LEU A 18 5.73 -20.49 -30.01
CA LEU A 18 4.75 -20.43 -28.93
C LEU A 18 5.26 -21.12 -27.66
N VAL A 19 6.07 -22.18 -27.78
CA VAL A 19 6.68 -22.88 -26.64
C VAL A 19 7.59 -21.95 -25.84
N GLU A 20 8.35 -21.10 -26.52
CA GLU A 20 9.23 -20.14 -25.87
C GLU A 20 8.43 -19.09 -25.08
N MET A 21 7.33 -18.59 -25.65
CA MET A 21 6.40 -17.70 -24.93
C MET A 21 5.73 -18.39 -23.73
N LEU A 22 5.41 -19.68 -23.82
CA LEU A 22 4.85 -20.44 -22.69
C LEU A 22 5.83 -20.55 -21.53
N VAL A 23 7.11 -20.85 -21.80
CA VAL A 23 8.15 -20.91 -20.78
C VAL A 23 8.39 -19.53 -20.15
N VAL A 24 8.37 -18.46 -20.96
CA VAL A 24 8.50 -17.08 -20.45
C VAL A 24 7.33 -16.71 -19.54
N LEU A 25 6.09 -16.99 -19.93
CA LEU A 25 4.91 -16.73 -19.10
C LEU A 25 4.95 -17.53 -17.79
N LEU A 26 5.44 -18.78 -17.84
CA LEU A 26 5.65 -19.59 -16.64
C LEU A 26 6.64 -18.94 -15.67
N ILE A 27 7.80 -18.48 -16.18
CA ILE A 27 8.80 -17.80 -15.36
C ILE A 27 8.24 -16.50 -14.76
N ILE A 28 7.59 -15.65 -15.58
CA ILE A 28 6.98 -14.40 -15.10
C ILE A 28 5.91 -14.69 -14.05
N SER A 29 5.08 -15.72 -14.22
CA SER A 29 4.07 -16.11 -13.24
C SER A 29 4.69 -16.44 -11.88
N VAL A 30 5.78 -17.23 -11.85
CA VAL A 30 6.48 -17.57 -10.60
C VAL A 30 7.09 -16.33 -9.95
N LEU A 31 7.72 -15.45 -10.76
CA LEU A 31 8.26 -14.18 -10.25
C LEU A 31 7.15 -13.30 -9.65
N LEU A 32 6.01 -13.15 -10.33
CA LEU A 32 4.87 -12.38 -9.82
C LEU A 32 4.35 -12.94 -8.49
N LEU A 33 4.25 -14.27 -8.35
CA LEU A 33 3.84 -14.90 -7.09
C LEU A 33 4.80 -14.61 -5.93
N LEU A 34 6.09 -14.39 -6.19
CA LEU A 34 7.07 -13.99 -5.17
C LEU A 34 7.04 -12.48 -4.89
N PHE A 35 6.87 -11.65 -5.92
CA PHE A 35 6.89 -10.19 -5.79
C PHE A 35 5.58 -9.60 -5.22
N VAL A 36 4.42 -10.05 -5.70
CA VAL A 36 3.10 -9.55 -5.27
C VAL A 36 2.91 -9.62 -3.75
N PRO A 37 3.13 -10.75 -3.05
CA PRO A 37 2.91 -10.79 -1.60
C PRO A 37 3.88 -9.85 -0.85
N ASN A 38 5.09 -9.65 -1.37
CA ASN A 38 6.04 -8.72 -0.77
C ASN A 38 5.62 -7.25 -0.95
N LEU A 39 5.08 -6.89 -2.12
CA LEU A 39 4.55 -5.55 -2.40
C LEU A 39 3.29 -5.24 -1.60
N THR A 40 2.35 -6.19 -1.49
CA THR A 40 1.11 -6.00 -0.71
C THR A 40 1.44 -5.73 0.76
N LYS A 41 2.36 -6.49 1.36
CA LYS A 41 2.78 -6.27 2.76
C LYS A 41 3.40 -4.89 2.98
N GLN A 42 4.21 -4.40 2.03
CA GLN A 42 4.79 -3.05 2.13
C GLN A 42 3.71 -1.97 2.01
N LYS A 43 2.74 -2.15 1.12
CA LYS A 43 1.60 -1.23 0.99
C LYS A 43 0.77 -1.17 2.27
N ASP A 44 0.47 -2.32 2.86
CA ASP A 44 -0.27 -2.40 4.14
C ASP A 44 0.50 -1.71 5.27
N ALA A 45 1.82 -1.95 5.36
CA ALA A 45 2.67 -1.30 6.37
C ALA A 45 2.74 0.23 6.20
N VAL A 46 2.74 0.73 4.96
CA VAL A 46 2.72 2.17 4.67
C VAL A 46 1.34 2.76 5.03
N ASP A 47 0.24 2.08 4.71
CA ASP A 47 -1.12 2.51 5.08
C ASP A 47 -1.29 2.58 6.60
N ASP A 48 -0.82 1.56 7.33
CA ASP A 48 -0.89 1.53 8.79
C ASP A 48 -0.05 2.65 9.43
N LYS A 49 1.15 2.93 8.90
CA LYS A 49 1.96 4.09 9.33
C LYS A 49 1.28 5.43 9.02
N GLY A 50 0.65 5.55 7.85
CA GLY A 50 -0.10 6.75 7.47
C GLY A 50 -1.27 7.01 8.44
N LYS A 51 -2.04 5.98 8.77
CA LYS A 51 -3.13 6.07 9.74
C LYS A 51 -2.63 6.39 11.15
N ALA A 52 -1.52 5.81 11.58
CA ALA A 52 -0.89 6.15 12.86
C ALA A 52 -0.47 7.63 12.93
N ALA A 53 0.04 8.20 11.84
CA ALA A 53 0.35 9.63 11.77
C ALA A 53 -0.92 10.49 11.88
N VAL A 54 -2.01 10.10 11.24
CA VAL A 54 -3.31 10.79 11.36
C VAL A 54 -3.79 10.77 12.81
N VAL A 55 -3.66 9.64 13.52
CA VAL A 55 -3.99 9.55 14.94
C VAL A 55 -3.20 10.56 15.76
N LYS A 56 -1.89 10.66 15.52
CA LYS A 56 -1.04 11.61 16.24
C LYS A 56 -1.44 13.07 15.99
N VAL A 57 -1.85 13.40 14.76
CA VAL A 57 -2.37 14.74 14.42
C VAL A 57 -3.66 15.02 15.18
N VAL A 58 -4.62 14.09 15.19
CA VAL A 58 -5.90 14.24 15.90
C VAL A 58 -5.68 14.41 17.41
N GLU A 59 -4.80 13.61 18.02
CA GLU A 59 -4.44 13.76 19.43
C GLU A 59 -3.81 15.12 19.74
N SER A 60 -2.90 15.59 18.87
CA SER A 60 -2.30 16.92 19.03
C SER A 60 -3.36 18.03 18.92
N GLN A 61 -4.31 17.91 18.00
CA GLN A 61 -5.42 18.87 17.91
C GLN A 61 -6.35 18.81 19.12
N ALA A 62 -6.55 17.62 19.70
CA ALA A 62 -7.30 17.42 20.95
C ALA A 62 -6.62 18.12 22.12
N GLU A 63 -5.30 17.99 22.24
CA GLU A 63 -4.51 18.67 23.28
C GLU A 63 -4.56 20.19 23.13
N LEU A 64 -4.40 20.70 21.91
CA LEU A 64 -4.51 22.14 21.64
C LEU A 64 -5.93 22.65 21.94
N TYR A 65 -6.98 21.89 21.61
CA TYR A 65 -8.36 22.28 21.92
C TYR A 65 -8.58 22.40 23.42
N ARG A 66 -8.08 21.42 24.20
CA ARG A 66 -8.13 21.44 25.66
C ARG A 66 -7.44 22.66 26.25
N LEU A 67 -6.30 23.05 25.68
CA LEU A 67 -5.57 24.25 26.10
C LEU A 67 -6.35 25.53 25.77
N ASP A 68 -6.85 25.65 24.54
CA ASP A 68 -7.48 26.88 24.05
C ASP A 68 -8.89 27.12 24.63
N LYS A 69 -9.65 26.05 24.86
CA LYS A 69 -11.04 26.13 25.32
C LYS A 69 -11.22 25.81 26.80
N ASN A 70 -10.19 25.29 27.48
CA ASN A 70 -10.29 24.77 28.85
C ASN A 70 -11.44 23.75 29.00
N ASP A 71 -11.70 22.97 27.96
CA ASP A 71 -12.81 22.03 27.85
C ASP A 71 -12.30 20.69 27.28
N ASP A 72 -12.97 19.59 27.61
CA ASP A 72 -12.58 18.27 27.12
C ASP A 72 -12.79 18.15 25.61
N ALA A 73 -11.77 17.63 24.92
CA ALA A 73 -11.81 17.38 23.49
C ALA A 73 -12.56 16.09 23.17
N SER A 74 -13.45 16.16 22.19
CA SER A 74 -14.03 15.02 21.51
C SER A 74 -13.87 15.16 20.00
N LEU A 75 -13.95 14.06 19.26
CA LEU A 75 -13.88 14.07 17.80
C LEU A 75 -14.95 14.99 17.21
N SER A 76 -16.16 14.96 17.77
CA SER A 76 -17.26 15.84 17.39
C SER A 76 -16.95 17.32 17.62
N LYS A 77 -16.36 17.68 18.76
CA LYS A 77 -15.95 19.08 19.06
C LYS A 77 -14.80 19.54 18.16
N LEU A 78 -13.83 18.67 17.91
CA LEU A 78 -12.68 18.98 17.04
C LEU A 78 -13.10 19.20 15.57
N GLN A 79 -14.12 18.47 15.10
CA GLN A 79 -14.73 18.71 13.80
C GLN A 79 -15.52 20.01 13.77
N ALA A 80 -16.32 20.27 14.80
CA ALA A 80 -17.13 21.48 14.90
C ALA A 80 -16.26 22.76 14.96
N ASP A 81 -15.11 22.70 15.63
CA ASP A 81 -14.11 23.78 15.69
C ASP A 81 -13.23 23.85 14.42
N GLY A 82 -13.43 22.93 13.46
CA GLY A 82 -12.70 22.91 12.18
C GLY A 82 -11.24 22.46 12.27
N ARG A 83 -10.81 21.89 13.39
CA ARG A 83 -9.41 21.43 13.60
C ARG A 83 -9.09 20.12 12.90
N ILE A 84 -10.10 19.28 12.68
CA ILE A 84 -9.96 18.01 11.97
C ILE A 84 -11.09 17.84 10.95
N THR A 85 -10.80 17.11 9.88
CA THR A 85 -11.77 16.74 8.85
C THR A 85 -12.58 15.50 9.22
N ALA A 86 -13.71 15.28 8.53
CA ALA A 86 -14.49 14.05 8.65
C ALA A 86 -13.65 12.80 8.35
N GLU A 87 -12.77 12.90 7.36
CA GLU A 87 -11.87 11.82 6.93
C GLU A 87 -10.84 11.48 8.01
N GLN A 88 -10.25 12.48 8.67
CA GLN A 88 -9.29 12.26 9.76
C GLN A 88 -9.95 11.63 10.99
N ALA A 89 -11.16 12.05 11.35
CA ALA A 89 -11.90 11.43 12.45
C ALA A 89 -12.30 9.99 12.13
N LYS A 90 -12.71 9.71 10.89
CA LYS A 90 -12.98 8.34 10.44
C LYS A 90 -11.72 7.47 10.50
N ALA A 91 -10.60 7.98 10.00
CA ALA A 91 -9.32 7.27 10.05
C ALA A 91 -8.86 6.98 11.49
N TYR A 92 -9.08 7.92 12.42
CA TYR A 92 -8.83 7.71 13.85
C TYR A 92 -9.67 6.55 14.41
N LYS A 93 -10.99 6.56 14.17
CA LYS A 93 -11.88 5.48 14.63
C LYS A 93 -11.51 4.13 14.03
N ASP A 94 -11.28 4.10 12.72
CA ASP A 94 -10.91 2.87 11.99
C ASP A 94 -9.57 2.29 12.50
N TYR A 95 -8.60 3.14 12.84
CA TYR A 95 -7.30 2.70 13.37
C TYR A 95 -7.44 2.03 14.75
N HIS A 96 -8.17 2.66 15.67
CA HIS A 96 -8.39 2.09 17.02
C HIS A 96 -9.24 0.81 16.97
N ALA A 97 -10.24 0.75 16.07
CA ALA A 97 -11.04 -0.45 15.84
C ALA A 97 -10.20 -1.63 15.30
N LYS A 98 -9.29 -1.36 14.35
CA LYS A 98 -8.39 -2.39 13.77
C LYS A 98 -7.38 -2.91 14.79
N GLN A 99 -6.87 -2.06 15.67
CA GLN A 99 -5.82 -2.41 16.64
C GLN A 99 -6.36 -2.91 17.99
N LYS A 100 -7.68 -2.89 18.22
CA LYS A 100 -8.32 -3.19 19.52
C LYS A 100 -7.75 -2.35 20.68
N THR A 101 -7.23 -1.17 20.38
CA THR A 101 -6.64 -0.25 21.36
C THR A 101 -7.68 0.74 21.88
N SER A 102 -7.66 1.02 23.19
CA SER A 102 -8.54 2.03 23.79
C SER A 102 -8.37 3.38 23.10
N GLN A 103 -9.48 4.08 22.85
CA GLN A 103 -9.45 5.44 22.29
C GLN A 103 -8.93 6.41 23.34
N THR A 104 -8.09 7.35 22.91
CA THR A 104 -7.52 8.42 23.76
C THR A 104 -8.34 9.71 23.68
N VAL A 105 -9.08 9.91 22.60
CA VAL A 105 -10.01 11.02 22.36
C VAL A 105 -11.43 10.47 22.30
N ALA A 106 -12.34 11.10 23.05
CA ALA A 106 -13.75 10.70 23.09
C ALA A 106 -14.44 10.96 21.73
N ASP A 107 -15.47 10.18 21.43
CA ASP A 107 -16.33 10.34 20.24
C ASP A 107 -17.09 11.69 20.24
#